data_AF-A0A6M1LF58-F1
#
_entry.id   AF-A0A6M1LF58-F1
#
_cell.length_a   1.000
_cell.length_b   1.000
_cell.length_c   1.000
_cell.angle_alpha   90.00
_cell.angle_beta   90.00
_cell.angle_gamma   90.00
#
_symmetry.space_group_name_H-M   'P 1'
#
loop_
_entity.id
_entity.type
_entity.pdbx_description
1 polymer ?
#
loop_
_entity_poly.entity_id
_entity_poly.type
_entity_poly.pdbx_seq_one_letter_code
_entity_poly.pdbx_strand_id
1 'polypeptide(L)' 'MDGSLPPGSTLMGRLVDRLADLERLIAAERSRGVPDEAAIRRLTRERLLARDRMAALMGCAMPRWARQDPEP' A
#
# COMPACT_ATOMS: atom_id res chain seq x y z
N MET A 1 -18.14 -5.62 15.12
CA MET A 1 -18.23 -5.62 13.65
C MET A 1 -17.17 -6.58 13.15
N ASP A 2 -17.56 -7.84 13.01
CA ASP A 2 -16.70 -8.88 12.45
C ASP A 2 -16.53 -8.63 10.95
N GLY A 3 -15.36 -8.13 10.57
CA GLY A 3 -14.91 -8.05 9.19
C GLY A 3 -14.56 -9.43 8.65
N SER A 4 -15.52 -10.36 8.70
CA SER A 4 -15.37 -11.71 8.15
C SER A 4 -15.32 -11.58 6.63
N LEU A 5 -14.10 -11.48 6.11
CA LEU A 5 -13.80 -11.42 4.69
C LEU A 5 -14.09 -12.78 4.03
N PRO A 6 -14.53 -12.80 2.76
CA PRO A 6 -14.94 -14.01 2.07
C PRO A 6 -13.78 -15.03 1.99
N PRO A 7 -14.03 -16.30 2.33
CA PRO A 7 -13.05 -17.37 2.21
C PRO A 7 -12.83 -17.68 0.72
N GLY A 8 -11.83 -17.01 0.12
CA GLY A 8 -11.51 -17.19 -1.29
C GLY A 8 -10.60 -16.11 -1.91
N SER A 9 -10.41 -14.96 -1.25
CA SER A 9 -9.50 -13.94 -1.78
C SER A 9 -8.05 -14.42 -1.73
N THR A 10 -7.42 -14.50 -2.90
CA THR A 10 -5.97 -14.65 -3.04
C THR A 10 -5.25 -13.53 -2.25
N LEU A 11 -4.02 -13.80 -1.80
CA LEU A 11 -3.20 -12.80 -1.11
C LEU A 11 -3.08 -11.49 -1.92
N MET A 12 -3.08 -11.60 -3.25
CA MET A 12 -3.07 -10.44 -4.16
C MET A 12 -4.33 -9.59 -4.03
N GLY A 13 -5.53 -10.20 -4.02
CA GLY A 13 -6.79 -9.47 -3.82
C GLY A 13 -6.81 -8.70 -2.51
N ARG A 14 -6.34 -9.31 -1.42
CA ARG A 14 -6.25 -8.64 -0.11
C ARG A 14 -5.30 -7.44 -0.11
N LEU A 15 -4.22 -7.50 -0.89
CA LEU A 15 -3.28 -6.38 -1.01
C LEU A 15 -3.85 -5.25 -1.86
N VAL A 16 -4.63 -5.56 -2.90
CA VAL A 16 -5.36 -4.57 -3.70
C VAL A 16 -6.37 -3.83 -2.81
N ASP A 17 -7.20 -4.56 -2.06
CA ASP A 17 -8.17 -3.96 -1.15
C ASP A 17 -7.48 -3.10 -0.09
N ARG A 18 -6.38 -3.60 0.49
CA ARG A 18 -5.59 -2.87 1.48
C ARG A 18 -4.99 -1.58 0.89
N LEU A 19 -4.57 -1.57 -0.36
CA LEU A 19 -4.07 -0.35 -1.00
C LEU A 19 -5.17 0.70 -1.18
N ALA A 20 -6.33 0.28 -1.67
CA ALA A 20 -7.48 1.17 -1.83
C ALA A 20 -7.90 1.78 -0.47
N ASP A 21 -7.88 0.98 0.60
CA ASP A 21 -8.14 1.46 1.96
C ASP A 21 -7.11 2.49 2.42
N LEU A 22 -5.81 2.20 2.24
CA LEU A 22 -4.75 3.10 2.65
C LEU A 22 -4.80 4.44 1.89
N GLU A 23 -5.13 4.40 0.60
CA GLU A 23 -5.31 5.63 -0.20
C GLU A 23 -6.49 6.47 0.30
N ARG A 24 -7.62 5.83 0.62
CA ARG A 24 -8.78 6.50 1.22
C ARG A 24 -8.43 7.12 2.58
N LEU A 25 -7.72 6.39 3.44
CA LEU A 25 -7.32 6.89 4.76
C LEU A 25 -6.34 8.07 4.66
N ILE A 26 -5.38 8.02 3.74
CA ILE A 26 -4.45 9.13 3.50
C ILE A 26 -5.21 10.36 2.99
N ALA A 27 -6.13 10.18 2.04
CA ALA A 27 -6.95 11.28 1.52
C ALA A 27 -7.84 11.88 2.62
N ALA A 28 -8.47 11.03 3.44
CA ALA A 28 -9.28 11.46 4.56
C ALA A 28 -8.47 12.27 5.57
N GLU A 29 -7.29 11.78 5.99
CA GLU A 29 -6.41 12.47 6.93
C GLU A 29 -5.94 13.83 6.39
N ARG A 30 -5.60 13.90 5.10
CA ARG A 30 -5.22 15.16 4.41
C ARG A 30 -6.36 16.17 4.31
N SER A 31 -7.61 15.69 4.26
CA SER A 31 -8.79 16.56 4.18
C SER A 31 -9.22 17.13 5.53
N ARG A 32 -8.60 16.70 6.64
CA ARG A 32 -8.90 17.23 7.97
C ARG A 32 -8.47 18.70 8.08
N GLY A 33 -9.20 19.48 8.88
CA GLY A 33 -8.86 20.89 9.13
C GLY A 33 -7.48 21.08 9.78
N VAL A 34 -6.99 20.07 10.50
CA VAL A 34 -5.61 19.98 10.98
C VAL A 34 -5.11 18.55 10.70
N PRO A 35 -4.37 18.34 9.60
CA PRO A 35 -3.86 17.02 9.25
C PRO A 35 -2.78 16.54 10.24
N ASP A 36 -2.83 15.26 10.63
CA ASP A 36 -1.75 14.63 11.37
C ASP A 36 -0.65 14.11 10.40
N GLU A 37 0.44 14.87 10.31
CA GLU A 37 1.60 14.54 9.48
C GLU A 37 2.29 13.23 9.89
N ALA A 38 2.24 12.83 11.16
CA ALA A 38 2.78 11.54 11.60
C ALA A 38 1.89 10.39 11.12
N ALA A 39 0.56 10.57 11.20
CA ALA A 39 -0.40 9.61 10.67
C ALA A 39 -0.27 9.46 9.15
N ILE A 40 -0.17 10.56 8.40
CA ILE A 40 0.01 10.55 6.94
C ILE A 40 1.30 9.80 6.55
N ARG A 41 2.41 10.07 7.23
CA ARG A 41 3.69 9.38 6.98
C ARG A 41 3.61 7.89 7.26
N ARG A 42 2.97 7.50 8.37
CA ARG A 42 2.76 6.09 8.72
C ARG A 42 1.91 5.37 7.66
N LEU A 43 0.76 5.94 7.30
CA LEU A 43 -0.13 5.37 6.28
C LEU A 43 0.55 5.28 4.91
N THR A 44 1.33 6.29 4.54
CA THR A 44 2.12 6.28 3.29
C THR A 44 3.16 5.17 3.28
N ARG A 45 3.85 4.96 4.40
CA ARG A 45 4.81 3.85 4.55
C ARG A 45 4.12 2.49 4.42
N GLU A 46 2.97 2.30 5.06
CA GLU A 46 2.18 1.08 4.91
C GLU A 46 1.74 0.85 3.45
N ARG A 47 1.37 1.92 2.73
CA ARG A 47 1.01 1.85 1.30
C ARG A 47 2.18 1.38 0.44
N LEU A 48 3.38 1.89 0.70
CA LEU A 48 4.58 1.48 -0.04
C LEU A 48 4.90 0.00 0.19
N LEU A 49 4.86 -0.47 1.44
CA LEU A 49 5.11 -1.88 1.76
C LEU A 49 4.09 -2.81 1.10
N ALA A 50 2.82 -2.43 1.04
CA ALA A 50 1.80 -3.19 0.33
C ALA A 50 2.07 -3.26 -1.19
N ARG A 51 2.49 -2.15 -1.81
CA ARG A 51 2.91 -2.12 -3.23
C ARG A 51 4.12 -3.01 -3.49
N ASP A 52 5.14 -2.95 -2.64
CA ASP A 52 6.34 -3.78 -2.78
C ASP A 52 6.00 -5.27 -2.67
N ARG A 53 5.10 -5.63 -1.74
CA ARG A 53 4.63 -7.01 -1.61
C ARG A 53 3.83 -7.48 -2.83
N MET A 54 3.01 -6.62 -3.42
CA MET A 54 2.33 -6.92 -4.68
C MET A 54 3.31 -7.10 -5.84
N ALA A 55 4.32 -6.23 -5.96
CA ALA A 55 5.35 -6.34 -6.99
C ALA A 55 6.13 -7.65 -6.87
N ALA A 56 6.46 -8.08 -5.65
CA ALA A 56 7.10 -9.36 -5.38
C ALA A 56 6.21 -10.56 -5.80
N LEU A 57 4.90 -10.50 -5.52
CA LEU A 57 3.96 -11.56 -5.89
C LEU A 57 3.69 -11.64 -7.40
N MET A 58 3.77 -10.52 -8.13
CA MET A 58 3.60 -10.49 -9.59
C MET A 58 4.86 -10.95 -10.36
N GLY A 59 5.93 -11.36 -9.68
CA GLY A 59 7.19 -11.73 -10.34
C GLY A 59 7.95 -10.54 -10.94
N CYS A 60 7.49 -9.30 -10.74
CA CYS A 60 8.22 -8.06 -11.07
C CYS A 60 9.33 -7.74 -10.04
N ALA A 61 9.94 -8.78 -9.47
CA ALA A 61 10.75 -8.74 -8.26
C ALA A 61 12.15 -8.16 -8.51
N MET A 62 12.23 -6.86 -8.78
CA MET A 62 13.39 -6.07 -8.39
C MET A 62 12.88 -4.78 -7.72
N PRO A 63 13.00 -4.67 -6.38
CA PRO A 63 12.65 -3.44 -5.68
C PRO A 63 13.48 -2.27 -6.24
N ARG A 64 12.97 -1.03 -6.14
CA ARG A 64 13.60 0.15 -6.80
C ARG A 64 15.08 0.36 -6.43
N TRP A 65 15.51 -0.01 -5.22
CA TRP A 65 16.91 0.05 -4.80
C TRP A 65 17.80 -1.05 -5.39
N ALA A 66 17.19 -2.13 -5.90
CA ALA A 66 17.85 -3.26 -6.56
C ALA A 66 17.78 -3.15 -8.10
N ARG A 67 17.11 -2.13 -8.64
CA ARG A 67 17.19 -1.79 -10.06
C ARG A 67 18.51 -1.06 -10.27
N GLN A 68 19.45 -1.71 -10.94
CA GLN A 68 20.52 -0.97 -11.61
C GLN A 68 19.83 -0.25 -12.77
N ASP A 69 19.42 1.01 -12.56
CA ASP A 69 19.09 1.89 -13.69
C ASP A 69 20.40 2.03 -14.49
N PRO A 70 20.47 1.59 -15.76
CA PRO A 70 21.57 1.99 -16.61
C PRO A 70 21.41 3.51 -16.83
N GLU A 71 22.32 4.31 -16.26
CA GLU A 71 22.44 5.72 -16.62
C GLU A 71 22.62 5.84 -18.15
N PRO A 72 22.01 6.86 -18.79
CA PRO A 72 22.11 7.08 -20.23
C PRO A 72 23.51 7.47 -20.69
#